data_AF-A8SD08-F1
#
_entry.id   AF-A8SD08-F1
#
_cell.length_a   1.000
_cell.length_b   1.000
_cell.length_c   1.000
_cell.angle_alpha   90.00
_cell.angle_beta   90.00
_cell.angle_gamma   90.00
#
_symmetry.space_group_name_H-M   'P 1'
#
loop_
_entity.id
_entity.type
_entity.pdbx_description
1 polymer ?
#
loop_
_entity_poly.entity_id
_entity_poly.type
_entity_poly.pdbx_seq_one_letter_code
_entity_poly.pdbx_strand_id
1 'polypeptide(L)'
;MMFENDYTIQGKHATFIKYLVKDAGVFPRYIDVYMTGAALGILHQKKAEENDSMDRARIYADAFSTERAKCMELFRTVILADNSMDWSNEERANICFRYRDREREGAVPPVTKEEVAVMKQALDLFNSYARGGIEILYEAFTSDAIINQDDAVDYAYKMIYDQQAHADVQSSDLDQLLKPEY
;
A
#
# COMPACT_ATOMS: atom_id res chain seq x y z
N MET A 1 -11.74 -12.35 -7.49
CA MET A 1 -10.44 -12.52 -6.80
C MET A 1 -9.91 -11.13 -6.50
N MET A 2 -8.99 -11.01 -5.55
CA MET A 2 -8.41 -9.74 -5.13
C MET A 2 -7.76 -9.05 -6.33
N PHE A 3 -7.99 -7.75 -6.52
CA PHE A 3 -7.57 -7.01 -7.73
C PHE A 3 -8.16 -7.54 -9.06
N GLU A 4 -9.44 -7.95 -9.06
CA GLU A 4 -10.18 -8.25 -10.31
C GLU A 4 -11.43 -7.40 -10.49
N ASN A 5 -11.82 -6.64 -9.46
CA ASN A 5 -13.01 -5.80 -9.47
C ASN A 5 -12.60 -4.34 -9.49
N ASP A 6 -13.52 -3.49 -9.94
CA ASP A 6 -13.39 -2.05 -9.77
C ASP A 6 -13.20 -1.71 -8.29
N TYR A 7 -12.26 -0.82 -7.99
CA TYR A 7 -12.10 -0.22 -6.67
C TYR A 7 -12.45 1.26 -6.76
N THR A 8 -13.36 1.73 -5.90
CA THR A 8 -13.76 3.14 -5.85
C THR A 8 -13.17 3.76 -4.59
N ILE A 9 -12.22 4.65 -4.79
CA ILE A 9 -11.68 5.52 -3.76
C ILE A 9 -12.65 6.68 -3.59
N GLN A 10 -13.00 6.98 -2.34
CA GLN A 10 -13.99 8.00 -2.00
C GLN A 10 -13.33 9.13 -1.20
N GLY A 11 -14.07 10.22 -1.04
CA GLY A 11 -13.68 11.26 -0.12
C GLY A 11 -12.55 12.14 -0.62
N LYS A 12 -11.74 12.66 0.31
CA LYS A 12 -10.57 13.49 0.02
C LYS A 12 -9.54 12.78 -0.87
N HIS A 13 -9.35 11.47 -0.69
CA HIS A 13 -8.36 10.70 -1.46
C HIS A 13 -8.73 10.60 -2.95
N ALA A 14 -10.03 10.64 -3.26
CA ALA A 14 -10.49 10.72 -4.65
C ALA A 14 -10.06 12.05 -5.31
N THR A 15 -10.21 13.16 -4.58
CA THR A 15 -9.78 14.48 -5.04
C THR A 15 -8.26 14.53 -5.20
N PHE A 16 -7.50 13.97 -4.26
CA PHE A 16 -6.04 13.93 -4.31
C PHE A 16 -5.50 13.13 -5.50
N ILE A 17 -6.06 11.94 -5.76
CA ILE A 17 -5.67 11.15 -6.94
C ILE A 17 -5.98 11.89 -8.24
N LYS A 18 -7.15 12.54 -8.32
CA LYS A 18 -7.52 13.33 -9.50
C LYS A 18 -6.53 14.45 -9.73
N TYR A 19 -6.15 15.18 -8.67
CA TYR A 19 -5.15 16.22 -8.74
C TYR A 19 -3.81 15.68 -9.26
N LEU A 20 -3.29 14.61 -8.65
CA LEU A 20 -1.99 14.02 -9.00
C LEU A 20 -1.91 13.54 -10.45
N VAL A 21 -3.03 13.09 -11.04
CA VAL A 21 -3.07 12.62 -12.43
C VAL A 21 -3.44 13.71 -13.43
N LYS A 22 -4.41 14.57 -13.11
CA LYS A 22 -5.00 15.52 -14.07
C LYS A 22 -4.42 16.92 -13.97
N ASP A 23 -4.19 17.39 -12.76
CA ASP A 23 -3.80 18.78 -12.51
C ASP A 23 -2.28 18.90 -12.41
N ALA A 24 -1.64 18.08 -11.57
CA ALA A 24 -0.18 18.01 -11.46
C ALA A 24 0.46 17.18 -12.60
N GLY A 25 -0.27 16.20 -13.16
CA GLY A 25 0.22 15.38 -14.28
C GLY A 25 1.43 14.49 -13.94
N VAL A 26 1.67 14.21 -12.66
CA VAL A 26 2.86 13.49 -12.18
C VAL A 26 2.71 11.97 -12.28
N PHE A 27 1.46 11.47 -12.34
CA PHE A 27 1.16 10.06 -12.56
C PHE A 27 0.27 9.88 -13.79
N PRO A 28 0.50 8.83 -14.60
CA PRO A 28 -0.27 8.62 -15.81
C PRO A 28 -1.67 8.05 -15.54
N ARG A 29 -1.86 7.24 -14.48
CA ARG A 29 -3.15 6.60 -14.16
C ARG A 29 -3.38 6.55 -12.65
N TYR A 30 -4.64 6.40 -12.25
CA TYR A 30 -5.03 6.27 -10.84
C TYR A 30 -4.44 5.01 -10.18
N ILE A 31 -4.28 3.91 -10.93
CA ILE A 31 -3.65 2.69 -10.40
C ILE A 31 -2.18 2.93 -10.02
N ASP A 32 -1.47 3.79 -10.76
CA ASP A 32 -0.07 4.11 -10.46
C ASP A 32 0.01 4.91 -9.15
N VAL A 33 -0.88 5.90 -8.95
CA VAL A 33 -0.98 6.62 -7.67
C VAL A 33 -1.33 5.68 -6.52
N TYR A 34 -2.26 4.74 -6.72
CA TYR A 34 -2.67 3.79 -5.70
C TYR A 34 -1.55 2.82 -5.29
N MET A 35 -0.80 2.27 -6.25
CA MET A 35 0.35 1.42 -5.98
C MET A 35 1.47 2.20 -5.30
N THR A 36 1.84 3.37 -5.82
CA THR A 36 2.87 4.21 -5.17
C THR A 36 2.43 4.67 -3.79
N GLY A 37 1.15 5.00 -3.62
CA GLY A 37 0.55 5.33 -2.33
C GLY A 37 0.65 4.17 -1.34
N ALA A 38 0.40 2.93 -1.75
CA ALA A 38 0.54 1.78 -0.85
C ALA A 38 1.99 1.58 -0.39
N ALA A 39 2.96 1.75 -1.30
CA ALA A 39 4.38 1.66 -0.99
C ALA A 39 4.85 2.77 -0.03
N LEU A 40 4.47 4.03 -0.29
CA LEU A 40 4.81 5.16 0.59
C LEU A 40 4.07 5.11 1.92
N GLY A 41 2.82 4.65 1.91
CA GLY A 41 2.01 4.51 3.11
C GLY A 41 2.66 3.55 4.09
N ILE A 42 3.01 2.34 3.66
CA ILE A 42 3.68 1.38 4.55
C ILE A 42 5.06 1.87 4.97
N LEU A 43 5.79 2.50 4.05
CA LEU A 43 7.12 3.02 4.35
C LEU A 43 7.10 4.04 5.51
N HIS A 44 6.18 4.99 5.45
CA HIS A 44 6.03 6.02 6.47
C HIS A 44 5.10 5.59 7.62
N GLN A 45 4.65 4.33 7.62
CA GLN A 45 3.64 3.80 8.54
C GLN A 45 2.39 4.71 8.62
N LYS A 46 2.04 5.40 7.52
CA LYS A 46 0.89 6.30 7.43
C LYS A 46 -0.29 5.55 6.84
N LYS A 47 -1.34 5.41 7.66
CA LYS A 47 -2.65 4.92 7.25
C LYS A 47 -3.63 6.08 7.20
N ALA A 48 -4.65 5.96 6.36
CA ALA A 48 -5.78 6.87 6.37
C ALA A 48 -7.10 6.12 6.21
N GLU A 49 -8.12 6.59 6.90
CA GLU A 49 -9.48 6.08 6.79
C GLU A 49 -10.20 6.67 5.58
N GLU A 50 -11.21 5.95 5.10
CA GLU A 50 -12.13 6.51 4.12
C GLU A 50 -12.93 7.66 4.76
N ASN A 51 -13.22 8.69 3.98
CA ASN A 51 -14.03 9.82 4.43
C ASN A 51 -15.30 9.90 3.58
N ASP A 52 -16.41 10.29 4.20
CA ASP A 52 -17.77 10.37 3.67
C ASP A 52 -17.99 11.52 2.65
N SER A 53 -16.92 12.09 2.08
CA SER A 53 -17.06 13.12 1.04
C SER A 53 -17.63 12.52 -0.26
N MET A 54 -18.36 13.34 -1.02
CA MET A 54 -19.08 12.89 -2.22
C MET A 54 -18.15 12.53 -3.40
N ASP A 55 -16.88 12.92 -3.36
CA ASP A 55 -16.00 12.73 -4.51
C ASP A 55 -15.58 11.27 -4.67
N ARG A 56 -15.49 10.82 -5.93
CA ARG A 56 -15.19 9.42 -6.28
C ARG A 56 -14.16 9.33 -7.39
N ALA A 57 -13.17 8.48 -7.20
CA ALA A 57 -12.19 8.08 -8.19
C ALA A 57 -12.20 6.56 -8.31
N ARG A 58 -12.49 6.05 -9.51
CA ARG A 58 -12.58 4.61 -9.76
C ARG A 58 -11.34 4.11 -10.48
N ILE A 59 -10.73 3.08 -9.93
CA ILE A 59 -9.74 2.25 -10.59
C ILE A 59 -10.49 1.07 -11.19
N TYR A 60 -10.47 0.97 -12.51
CA TYR A 60 -11.21 -0.07 -13.24
C TYR A 60 -10.51 -1.43 -13.14
N ALA A 61 -11.30 -2.50 -13.25
CA ALA A 61 -10.83 -3.87 -13.23
C ALA A 61 -9.76 -4.17 -14.29
N ASP A 62 -9.76 -3.49 -15.43
CA ASP A 62 -8.76 -3.65 -16.50
C ASP A 62 -7.36 -3.19 -16.08
N ALA A 63 -7.29 -2.07 -15.36
CA ALA A 63 -6.07 -1.53 -14.78
C ALA A 63 -5.51 -2.47 -13.71
N PHE A 64 -6.37 -3.00 -12.84
CA PHE A 64 -5.97 -4.02 -11.87
C PHE A 64 -5.56 -5.33 -12.55
N SER A 65 -6.24 -5.75 -13.61
CA SER A 65 -5.90 -6.96 -14.34
C SER A 65 -4.51 -6.84 -14.97
N THR A 66 -4.22 -5.68 -15.55
CA THR A 66 -2.90 -5.36 -16.15
C THR A 66 -1.79 -5.34 -15.10
N GLU A 67 -2.04 -4.72 -13.94
CA GLU A 67 -1.04 -4.55 -12.88
C GLU A 67 -1.12 -5.61 -11.77
N ARG A 68 -1.89 -6.68 -11.99
CA ARG A 68 -2.27 -7.67 -10.96
C ARG A 68 -1.07 -8.21 -10.20
N ALA A 69 -0.02 -8.58 -10.92
CA ALA A 69 1.20 -9.14 -10.34
C ALA A 69 1.84 -8.15 -9.38
N LYS A 70 1.98 -6.87 -9.78
CA LYS A 70 2.56 -5.82 -8.96
C LYS A 70 1.69 -5.49 -7.75
N CYS A 71 0.37 -5.38 -7.93
CA CYS A 71 -0.54 -5.16 -6.80
C CYS A 71 -0.44 -6.29 -5.77
N MET A 72 -0.35 -7.54 -6.22
CA MET A 72 -0.23 -8.69 -5.33
C MET A 72 1.13 -8.75 -4.61
N GLU A 73 2.22 -8.44 -5.30
CA GLU A 73 3.54 -8.33 -4.68
C GLU A 73 3.56 -7.23 -3.63
N LEU A 74 3.06 -6.04 -3.98
CA LEU A 74 3.01 -4.92 -3.06
C LEU A 74 2.10 -5.20 -1.86
N PHE A 75 0.96 -5.86 -2.08
CA PHE A 75 0.09 -6.33 -1.00
C PHE A 75 0.85 -7.20 -0.02
N ARG A 76 1.58 -8.22 -0.50
CA ARG A 76 2.37 -9.10 0.36
C ARG A 76 3.44 -8.32 1.13
N THR A 77 4.13 -7.40 0.47
CA THR A 77 5.11 -6.52 1.12
C THR A 77 4.46 -5.72 2.25
N VAL A 78 3.29 -5.12 2.01
CA VAL A 78 2.55 -4.36 3.04
C VAL A 78 2.14 -5.26 4.21
N ILE A 79 1.59 -6.45 3.94
CA ILE A 79 1.19 -7.39 5.00
C ILE A 79 2.39 -7.90 5.79
N LEU A 80 3.54 -8.12 5.16
CA LEU A 80 4.74 -8.59 5.85
C LEU A 80 5.43 -7.47 6.65
N ALA A 81 5.34 -6.21 6.20
CA ALA A 81 5.98 -5.06 6.85
C ALA A 81 5.08 -4.31 7.84
N ASP A 82 3.76 -4.57 7.84
CA ASP A 82 2.84 -3.94 8.80
C ASP A 82 3.14 -4.39 10.23
N ASN A 83 3.24 -3.45 11.17
CA ASN A 83 3.42 -3.77 12.59
C ASN A 83 2.20 -3.39 13.43
N SER A 84 1.07 -3.08 12.81
CA SER A 84 -0.12 -2.56 13.49
C SER A 84 -1.20 -3.61 13.77
N MET A 85 -1.20 -4.72 13.02
CA MET A 85 -2.05 -5.87 13.28
C MET A 85 -1.33 -6.92 14.14
N ASP A 86 -2.08 -7.55 15.05
CA ASP A 86 -1.59 -8.61 15.94
C ASP A 86 -1.48 -9.99 15.26
N TRP A 87 -1.24 -10.04 13.94
CA TRP A 87 -1.05 -11.30 13.22
C TRP A 87 0.32 -11.89 13.52
N SER A 88 0.33 -13.19 13.83
CA SER A 88 1.56 -13.97 13.93
C SER A 88 2.29 -14.07 12.58
N ASN A 89 3.58 -14.39 12.60
CA ASN A 89 4.36 -14.62 11.39
C ASN A 89 3.75 -15.71 10.50
N GLU A 90 3.19 -16.76 11.10
CA GLU A 90 2.50 -17.83 10.36
C GLU A 90 1.22 -17.31 9.70
N GLU A 91 0.43 -16.50 10.42
CA GLU A 91 -0.79 -15.92 9.87
C GLU A 91 -0.49 -14.97 8.70
N ARG A 92 0.55 -14.14 8.81
CA ARG A 92 1.02 -13.27 7.72
C ARG A 92 1.46 -14.06 6.50
N ALA A 93 2.19 -15.17 6.70
CA ALA A 93 2.57 -16.07 5.62
C ALA A 93 1.34 -16.71 4.97
N ASN A 94 0.36 -17.14 5.77
CA ASN A 94 -0.88 -17.71 5.25
C ASN A 94 -1.66 -16.67 4.43
N ILE A 95 -1.81 -15.43 4.90
CA ILE A 95 -2.45 -14.33 4.17
C ILE A 95 -1.76 -14.08 2.82
N CYS A 96 -0.43 -14.07 2.81
CA CYS A 96 0.34 -13.72 1.61
C CYS A 96 0.34 -14.83 0.53
N PHE A 97 0.31 -16.09 0.94
CA PHE A 97 0.66 -17.21 0.06
C PHE A 97 -0.37 -18.35 0.01
N ARG A 98 -1.30 -18.44 0.97
CA ARG A 98 -2.19 -19.61 1.11
C ARG A 98 -3.67 -19.27 1.07
N TYR A 99 -4.10 -18.28 1.85
CA TYR A 99 -5.51 -17.96 2.02
C TYR A 99 -6.14 -17.48 0.71
N ARG A 100 -7.44 -17.73 0.60
CA ARG A 100 -8.23 -17.35 -0.57
C ARG A 100 -9.21 -16.26 -0.18
N ASP A 101 -9.37 -15.30 -1.07
CA ASP A 101 -10.21 -14.12 -0.87
C ASP A 101 -11.69 -14.36 -1.22
N ARG A 102 -12.04 -15.57 -1.65
CA ARG A 102 -13.43 -15.99 -1.91
C ARG A 102 -13.61 -17.48 -1.68
N GLU A 103 -14.80 -17.85 -1.26
CA GLU A 103 -15.24 -19.25 -1.28
C GLU A 103 -15.27 -19.75 -2.73
N ARG A 104 -14.84 -21.00 -2.93
CA ARG A 104 -14.91 -21.68 -4.20
C ARG A 104 -15.38 -23.10 -3.97
N GLU A 105 -16.53 -23.44 -4.53
CA GLU A 105 -17.08 -24.79 -4.50
C GLU A 105 -16.07 -25.77 -5.12
N GLY A 106 -15.82 -26.88 -4.43
CA GLY A 106 -14.83 -27.88 -4.85
C GLY A 106 -13.36 -27.48 -4.65
N ALA A 107 -13.07 -26.39 -3.93
CA ALA A 107 -11.69 -26.09 -3.55
C ALA A 107 -11.13 -27.16 -2.60
N VAL A 108 -9.88 -27.57 -2.86
CA VAL A 108 -9.12 -28.48 -2.00
C VAL A 108 -7.81 -27.79 -1.59
N PRO A 109 -7.55 -27.58 -0.29
CA PRO A 109 -8.50 -27.75 0.82
C PRO A 109 -9.70 -26.79 0.71
N PRO A 110 -10.82 -27.07 1.41
CA PRO A 110 -11.96 -26.16 1.48
C PRO A 110 -11.54 -24.79 1.98
N VAL A 111 -12.12 -23.74 1.40
CA VAL A 111 -11.90 -22.36 1.86
C VAL A 111 -12.82 -22.11 3.04
N THR A 112 -12.28 -21.61 4.15
CA THR A 112 -13.11 -21.29 5.33
C THR A 112 -13.60 -19.84 5.27
N LYS A 113 -14.68 -19.54 6.00
CA LYS A 113 -15.21 -18.18 6.09
C LYS A 113 -14.25 -17.26 6.82
N GLU A 114 -13.52 -17.80 7.77
CA GLU A 114 -12.48 -17.13 8.55
C GLU A 114 -11.34 -16.69 7.62
N GLU A 115 -10.85 -17.57 6.74
CA GLU A 115 -9.83 -17.22 5.73
C GLU A 115 -10.27 -16.04 4.85
N VAL A 116 -11.51 -16.07 4.36
CA VAL A 116 -12.07 -14.99 3.53
C VAL A 116 -12.20 -13.69 4.32
N ALA A 117 -12.62 -13.77 5.58
CA ALA A 117 -12.74 -12.60 6.46
C ALA A 117 -11.37 -11.96 6.76
N VAL A 118 -10.34 -12.77 7.04
CA VAL A 118 -8.97 -12.30 7.24
C VAL A 118 -8.43 -11.66 5.97
N MET A 119 -8.65 -12.27 4.80
CA MET A 119 -8.24 -11.69 3.52
C MET A 119 -8.90 -10.33 3.25
N LYS A 120 -10.17 -10.15 3.65
CA LYS A 120 -10.84 -8.86 3.57
C LYS A 120 -10.20 -7.83 4.48
N GLN A 121 -9.92 -8.18 5.73
CA GLN A 121 -9.22 -7.28 6.67
C GLN A 121 -7.82 -6.90 6.17
N ALA A 122 -7.08 -7.84 5.59
CA ALA A 122 -5.79 -7.58 4.98
C ALA A 122 -5.89 -6.62 3.78
N LEU A 123 -6.89 -6.79 2.91
CA LEU A 123 -7.14 -5.86 1.81
C LEU A 123 -7.54 -4.47 2.32
N ASP A 124 -8.35 -4.38 3.38
CA ASP A 124 -8.74 -3.10 3.98
C ASP A 124 -7.52 -2.39 4.61
N LEU A 125 -6.63 -3.12 5.27
CA LEU A 125 -5.35 -2.62 5.77
C LEU A 125 -4.49 -2.08 4.62
N PHE A 126 -4.35 -2.84 3.53
CA PHE A 126 -3.63 -2.41 2.34
C PHE A 126 -4.20 -1.11 1.76
N ASN A 127 -5.52 -1.02 1.64
CA ASN A 127 -6.20 0.19 1.18
C ASN A 127 -5.96 1.38 2.12
N SER A 128 -5.87 1.15 3.43
CA SER A 128 -5.58 2.20 4.41
C SER A 128 -4.19 2.80 4.23
N TYR A 129 -3.18 1.96 3.96
CA TYR A 129 -1.84 2.42 3.61
C TYR A 129 -1.83 3.14 2.26
N ALA A 130 -2.54 2.61 1.26
CA ALA A 130 -2.67 3.28 -0.04
C ALA A 130 -3.19 4.71 0.11
N ARG A 131 -4.26 4.89 0.89
CA ARG A 131 -4.82 6.21 1.20
C ARG A 131 -3.84 7.09 1.97
N GLY A 132 -3.14 6.57 2.97
CA GLY A 132 -2.14 7.33 3.72
C GLY A 132 -0.99 7.83 2.82
N GLY A 133 -0.48 7.00 1.92
CA GLY A 133 0.53 7.43 0.96
C GLY A 133 0.01 8.37 -0.12
N ILE A 134 -1.26 8.27 -0.52
CA ILE A 134 -1.90 9.28 -1.40
C ILE A 134 -1.88 10.66 -0.75
N GLU A 135 -2.09 10.76 0.57
CA GLU A 135 -1.97 12.04 1.29
C GLU A 135 -0.54 12.56 1.25
N ILE A 136 0.46 11.69 1.45
CA ILE A 136 1.88 12.08 1.37
C ILE A 136 2.22 12.60 -0.02
N LEU A 137 1.81 11.88 -1.07
CA LEU A 137 2.01 12.31 -2.45
C LEU A 137 1.37 13.68 -2.71
N TYR A 138 0.11 13.84 -2.30
CA TYR A 138 -0.60 15.10 -2.49
C TYR A 138 0.09 16.26 -1.77
N GLU A 139 0.45 16.08 -0.49
CA GLU A 139 1.17 17.07 0.31
C GLU A 139 2.50 17.45 -0.36
N ALA A 140 3.26 16.48 -0.88
CA ALA A 140 4.52 16.70 -1.57
C ALA A 140 4.39 17.53 -2.86
N PHE A 141 3.30 17.36 -3.61
CA PHE A 141 3.07 18.06 -4.88
C PHE A 141 2.22 19.33 -4.77
N THR A 142 1.67 19.65 -3.60
CA THR A 142 0.85 20.86 -3.38
C THR A 142 1.44 21.86 -2.40
N SER A 143 2.39 21.46 -1.57
CA SER A 143 3.13 22.42 -0.74
C SER A 143 3.92 23.38 -1.65
N ASP A 144 3.97 24.68 -1.33
CA ASP A 144 4.62 25.76 -2.11
C ASP A 144 6.09 25.52 -2.53
N ALA A 145 6.69 24.41 -2.10
CA ALA A 145 7.83 23.80 -2.77
C ALA A 145 7.38 23.14 -4.08
N ILE A 146 6.90 23.92 -5.07
CA ILE A 146 6.78 23.44 -6.45
C ILE A 146 8.18 23.36 -7.03
N ILE A 147 8.76 22.24 -6.66
CA ILE A 147 9.63 21.35 -7.39
C ILE A 147 9.58 21.60 -8.91
N ASN A 148 10.67 22.17 -9.46
CA ASN A 148 11.03 21.95 -10.87
C ASN A 148 11.22 20.45 -11.08
N GLN A 149 11.11 19.91 -12.30
CA GLN A 149 11.30 18.45 -12.53
C GLN A 149 12.57 17.85 -11.88
N ASP A 150 13.61 18.67 -11.67
CA ASP A 150 14.82 18.30 -10.93
C ASP A 150 14.60 18.07 -9.42
N ASP A 151 13.74 18.85 -8.77
CA ASP A 151 13.51 18.74 -7.33
C ASP A 151 12.63 17.51 -6.97
N ALA A 152 11.89 16.94 -7.94
CA ALA A 152 11.08 15.73 -7.76
C ALA A 152 12.00 14.52 -7.63
N VAL A 153 13.08 14.55 -8.41
CA VAL A 153 14.18 13.58 -8.34
C VAL A 153 14.89 13.74 -7.00
N ASP A 154 15.17 14.97 -6.55
CA ASP A 154 15.76 15.20 -5.22
C ASP A 154 14.87 14.74 -4.07
N TYR A 155 13.55 14.93 -4.14
CA TYR A 155 12.62 14.41 -3.14
C TYR A 155 12.56 12.87 -3.14
N ALA A 156 12.54 12.25 -4.32
CA ALA A 156 12.61 10.80 -4.44
C ALA A 156 13.95 10.26 -3.90
N TYR A 157 15.07 10.94 -4.20
CA TYR A 157 16.38 10.62 -3.65
C TYR A 157 16.40 10.76 -2.13
N LYS A 158 15.90 11.88 -1.59
CA LYS A 158 15.86 12.14 -0.16
C LYS A 158 15.00 11.12 0.57
N MET A 159 13.84 10.76 0.00
CA MET A 159 13.02 9.69 0.55
C MET A 159 13.81 8.38 0.62
N ILE A 160 14.40 7.92 -0.49
CA ILE A 160 15.21 6.68 -0.53
C ILE A 160 16.37 6.73 0.47
N TYR A 161 17.03 7.88 0.61
CA TYR A 161 18.15 8.07 1.52
C TYR A 161 17.71 8.00 2.99
N ASP A 162 16.59 8.63 3.33
CA ASP A 162 15.99 8.55 4.66
C ASP A 162 15.59 7.09 4.97
N GLN A 163 15.15 6.31 3.98
CA GLN A 163 14.91 4.86 4.18
C GLN A 163 16.20 4.09 4.51
N GLN A 164 17.31 4.36 3.81
CA GLN A 164 18.59 3.71 4.07
C GLN A 164 19.09 4.01 5.49
N ALA A 165 18.96 5.27 5.93
CA ALA A 165 19.31 5.66 7.29
C ALA A 165 18.48 4.91 8.35
N HIS A 166 17.17 4.69 8.10
CA HIS A 166 16.32 3.91 9.01
C HIS A 166 16.62 2.40 8.99
N ALA A 167 16.94 1.84 7.82
CA ALA A 167 17.32 0.43 7.67
C ALA A 167 18.66 0.13 8.35
N ASP A 168 19.63 1.05 8.25
CA ASP A 168 20.94 0.93 8.89
C ASP A 168 20.82 0.94 10.42
N VAL A 169 19.94 1.78 10.97
CA VAL A 169 19.63 1.79 12.41
C VAL A 169 19.04 0.45 12.86
N GLN A 170 18.07 -0.12 12.13
CA GLN A 170 17.50 -1.43 12.46
C GLN A 170 18.50 -2.59 12.35
N SER A 171 19.41 -2.54 11.37
CA SER A 171 20.47 -3.55 11.22
C SER A 171 21.43 -3.58 12.42
N SER A 172 21.74 -2.40 12.98
CA SER A 172 22.63 -2.25 14.12
C SER A 172 22.06 -2.82 15.43
N ASP A 173 20.73 -2.84 15.57
CA ASP A 173 20.03 -3.46 16.71
C ASP A 173 19.97 -5.00 16.59
N LEU A 174 19.82 -5.52 15.36
CA LEU A 174 19.87 -6.96 15.09
C LEU A 174 21.26 -7.57 15.38
N ASP A 175 22.32 -6.83 15.06
CA ASP A 175 23.70 -7.25 15.35
C ASP A 175 24.03 -7.24 16.86
N GLN A 176 23.28 -6.50 17.67
CA GLN A 176 23.38 -6.55 19.12
C GLN A 176 22.61 -7.74 19.71
N LEU A 177 21.49 -8.14 19.08
CA LEU A 177 20.67 -9.28 19.49
C LEU A 177 21.33 -10.65 19.24
N LEU A 178 22.23 -10.73 18.25
CA LEU A 178 22.92 -11.96 17.83
C LEU A 178 24.25 -12.20 18.56
N LYS A 179 24.62 -11.37 19.53
CA LYS A 179 25.84 -11.60 20.32
C LYS A 179 25.56 -12.71 21.34
N PRO A 180 26.31 -13.83 21.32
CA PRO A 180 26.17 -14.85 22.36
C PRO A 180 26.56 -14.24 23.71
N GLU A 181 25.68 -14.36 24.69
CA GLU A 181 26.00 -14.06 26.09
C GLU A 181 27.08 -15.04 26.54
N TYR A 182 28.29 -14.52 26.77
CA TYR A 182 29.36 -15.21 27.48
C TYR A 182 29.52 -14.62 28.87
#